data_AF-A0A7W8K4B3-F1
#
_entry.id   AF-A0A7W8K4B3-F1
#
_cell.length_a   1.000
_cell.length_b   1.000
_cell.length_c   1.000
_cell.angle_alpha   90.00
_cell.angle_beta   90.00
_cell.angle_gamma   90.00
#
_symmetry.space_group_name_H-M   'P 1'
#
loop_
_entity.id
_entity.type
_entity.pdbx_description
1 polymer ?
#
loop_
_entity_poly.entity_id
_entity_poly.type
_entity_poly.pdbx_seq_one_letter_code
_entity_poly.pdbx_strand_id
1 'polypeptide(L)'
;MPAAYAQEANSSLAGDIKAGLQEEGLTGAVWTELQPDGKIVTGAAGLKNAASGLPMQADTKVQVGSVAKVVLALGVLHLVSEGKLTLDTPLDQILPKLALKNPWQASDPVRIRHLLAHTAGLDDLRFWQAFSTRPLPDTPLADAFGHGGNLLRVHARPGSRYAYSNMGYGLLGMVIEKVTGQPYEHYLDTQVLQPLGMKDSTFAFVTQTGPQADPRLAMGHFERGVTQTAVPMYLRPAGQFTTTAGDMGKLAQFLMGDGQLQGSSFIAAPLMAALSNPVGTQAALAGLEAGHGLALATRDRHNVLGACHPGTTVGFRAMLCVYPEQKSAFFVAFNTDSETADYERFNRLLMRDLELPLRPPAASGKPAATVENWEGVYLPSPGAMSSMAWVDTVFGFVRLKWDGDDLYLIPFQGQPKELEPLGGLLFRASDRSAPSHVLMQADGRYMFSDGLHTYERASMLRMLVLWGSVALGLAGLLYVLLVGLWRAVRRKLKRSDQLFAPLLSVVALLLPVPFFVFQSFLRLGDVTMASVLLAIVTGALPLAMAFGLARCWRGRLQAHGLEKFDWIALLAALQWLLVLAWWGLLPLVLWQL
;
A
#
# COMPACT_ATOMS: atom_id res chain seq x y z
N MET A 1 33.95 -16.39 10.12
CA MET A 1 33.24 -16.62 8.85
C MET A 1 31.80 -16.16 9.06
N PRO A 2 31.20 -15.34 8.18
CA PRO A 2 29.77 -15.06 8.28
C PRO A 2 29.02 -16.39 8.15
N ALA A 3 27.95 -16.56 8.94
CA ALA A 3 27.10 -17.74 8.82
C ALA A 3 26.49 -17.74 7.40
N ALA A 4 26.86 -18.72 6.59
CA ALA A 4 26.25 -18.92 5.27
C ALA A 4 24.86 -19.55 5.45
N TYR A 5 23.97 -19.35 4.48
CA TYR A 5 22.74 -20.12 4.37
C TYR A 5 23.09 -21.63 4.40
N ALA A 6 22.38 -22.41 5.23
CA ALA A 6 22.57 -23.86 5.28
C ALA A 6 22.38 -24.43 3.86
N GLN A 7 23.37 -25.18 3.37
CA GLN A 7 23.30 -25.84 2.06
C GLN A 7 22.25 -26.96 2.09
N GLU A 8 21.05 -26.68 1.61
CA GLU A 8 20.16 -27.73 1.10
C GLU A 8 20.60 -28.14 -0.32
N ALA A 9 20.38 -29.41 -0.66
CA ALA A 9 21.07 -30.16 -1.72
C ALA A 9 20.97 -29.57 -3.14
N ASN A 10 22.14 -29.35 -3.79
CA ASN A 10 22.47 -29.46 -5.22
C ASN A 10 21.39 -29.17 -6.31
N SER A 11 20.43 -28.29 -6.06
CA SER A 11 19.46 -27.85 -7.06
C SER A 11 19.91 -26.54 -7.71
N SER A 12 19.79 -26.44 -9.03
CA SER A 12 19.96 -25.16 -9.73
C SER A 12 18.89 -24.17 -9.29
N LEU A 13 19.20 -22.87 -9.19
CA LEU A 13 18.24 -21.80 -8.84
C LEU A 13 16.91 -21.91 -9.63
N ALA A 14 16.98 -22.20 -10.93
CA ALA A 14 15.79 -22.38 -11.76
C ALA A 14 14.91 -23.57 -11.31
N GLY A 15 15.53 -24.64 -10.83
CA GLY A 15 14.85 -25.79 -10.23
C GLY A 15 14.13 -25.42 -8.93
N ASP A 16 14.80 -24.69 -8.05
CA ASP A 16 14.22 -24.23 -6.78
C ASP A 16 13.07 -23.25 -6.98
N ILE A 17 13.22 -22.30 -7.90
CA ILE A 17 12.14 -21.37 -8.27
C ILE A 17 10.96 -22.17 -8.82
N LYS A 18 11.20 -23.15 -9.72
CA LYS A 18 10.11 -23.97 -10.27
C LYS A 18 9.37 -24.76 -9.18
N ALA A 19 10.08 -25.34 -8.22
CA ALA A 19 9.48 -26.04 -7.09
C ALA A 19 8.66 -25.09 -6.21
N GLY A 20 9.23 -23.92 -5.86
CA GLY A 20 8.52 -22.88 -5.12
C GLY A 20 7.26 -22.39 -5.82
N LEU A 21 7.28 -22.22 -7.15
CA LEU A 21 6.08 -21.85 -7.91
C LEU A 21 4.96 -22.89 -7.75
N GLN A 22 5.29 -24.18 -7.75
CA GLN A 22 4.31 -25.26 -7.58
C GLN A 22 3.75 -25.30 -6.15
N GLU A 23 4.62 -25.17 -5.14
CA GLU A 23 4.24 -25.21 -3.73
C GLU A 23 3.35 -24.03 -3.33
N GLU A 24 3.65 -22.84 -3.85
CA GLU A 24 2.91 -21.59 -3.58
C GLU A 24 1.71 -21.38 -4.53
N GLY A 25 1.49 -22.27 -5.50
CA GLY A 25 0.39 -22.17 -6.47
C GLY A 25 0.52 -20.98 -7.44
N LEU A 26 1.75 -20.58 -7.76
CA LEU A 26 2.07 -19.47 -8.67
C LEU A 26 2.27 -19.96 -10.10
N THR A 27 1.79 -19.19 -11.08
CA THR A 27 1.74 -19.63 -12.48
C THR A 27 3.12 -19.63 -13.15
N GLY A 28 3.88 -18.55 -13.00
CA GLY A 28 5.20 -18.40 -13.62
C GLY A 28 5.96 -17.20 -13.08
N ALA A 29 7.27 -17.19 -13.33
CA ALA A 29 8.16 -16.12 -12.93
C ALA A 29 9.27 -15.87 -13.95
N VAL A 30 9.72 -14.62 -14.02
CA VAL A 30 10.98 -14.22 -14.65
C VAL A 30 11.84 -13.54 -13.59
N TRP A 31 13.15 -13.69 -13.67
CA TRP A 31 14.08 -13.04 -12.75
C TRP A 31 15.39 -12.67 -13.43
N THR A 32 16.11 -11.77 -12.79
CA THR A 32 17.50 -11.43 -13.12
C THR A 32 18.33 -11.31 -11.85
N GLU A 33 19.59 -11.68 -11.98
CA GLU A 33 20.65 -11.46 -11.00
C GLU A 33 21.77 -10.69 -11.67
N LEU A 34 22.18 -9.61 -11.04
CA LEU A 34 23.39 -8.89 -11.38
C LEU A 34 24.47 -9.37 -10.42
N GLN A 35 25.50 -9.99 -10.98
CA GLN A 35 26.62 -10.56 -10.22
C GLN A 35 27.69 -9.49 -9.92
N PRO A 36 28.57 -9.71 -8.92
CA PRO A 36 29.62 -8.75 -8.55
C PRO A 36 30.60 -8.37 -9.67
N ASP A 37 30.75 -9.23 -10.69
CA ASP A 37 31.58 -9.00 -11.88
C ASP A 37 30.87 -8.14 -12.95
N GLY A 38 29.63 -7.72 -12.70
CA GLY A 38 28.79 -6.94 -13.61
C GLY A 38 28.00 -7.78 -14.61
N LYS A 39 28.06 -9.11 -14.54
CA LYS A 39 27.30 -10.00 -15.43
C LYS A 39 25.82 -10.01 -15.04
N ILE A 40 24.96 -9.81 -16.04
CA ILE A 40 23.51 -9.97 -15.92
C ILE A 40 23.15 -11.41 -16.29
N VAL A 41 22.58 -12.14 -15.34
CA VAL A 41 22.00 -13.47 -15.55
C VAL A 41 20.49 -13.34 -15.48
N THR A 42 19.78 -13.98 -16.40
CA THR A 42 18.32 -13.97 -16.46
C THR A 42 17.77 -15.39 -16.47
N GLY A 43 16.63 -15.60 -15.83
CA GLY A 43 15.93 -16.87 -15.86
C GLY A 43 14.42 -16.72 -15.91
N ALA A 44 13.75 -17.84 -16.21
CA ALA A 44 12.31 -17.94 -16.24
C ALA A 44 11.86 -19.36 -15.85
N ALA A 45 10.68 -19.46 -15.25
CA ALA A 45 10.08 -20.74 -14.86
C ALA A 45 8.54 -20.65 -14.90
N GLY A 46 7.89 -21.80 -15.06
CA GLY A 46 6.43 -21.91 -15.10
C GLY A 46 5.82 -21.45 -16.43
N LEU A 47 4.58 -20.97 -16.36
CA LEU A 47 3.76 -20.62 -17.51
C LEU A 47 3.59 -19.11 -17.64
N LYS A 48 3.69 -18.63 -18.87
CA LYS A 48 3.32 -17.27 -19.25
C LYS A 48 1.80 -17.07 -19.26
N ASN A 49 1.06 -18.12 -19.59
CA ASN A 49 -0.40 -18.13 -19.64
C ASN A 49 -0.91 -19.53 -19.27
N ALA A 50 -1.63 -19.63 -18.15
CA ALA A 50 -2.17 -20.89 -17.64
C ALA A 50 -3.23 -21.50 -18.58
N ALA A 51 -4.07 -20.67 -19.20
CA ALA A 51 -5.15 -21.14 -20.08
C ALA A 51 -4.64 -21.74 -21.38
N SER A 52 -3.57 -21.17 -21.97
CA SER A 52 -3.00 -21.66 -23.23
C SER A 52 -1.81 -22.60 -23.04
N GLY A 53 -1.32 -22.78 -21.80
CA GLY A 53 -0.14 -23.59 -21.50
C GLY A 53 1.19 -23.05 -22.05
N LEU A 54 1.24 -21.77 -22.44
CA LEU A 54 2.47 -21.19 -23.02
C LEU A 54 3.55 -21.05 -21.93
N PRO A 55 4.79 -21.48 -22.18
CA PRO A 55 5.85 -21.41 -21.18
C PRO A 55 6.32 -19.97 -20.95
N MET A 56 6.76 -19.70 -19.72
CA MET A 56 7.47 -18.47 -19.39
C MET A 56 8.89 -18.51 -19.99
N GLN A 57 9.34 -17.40 -20.58
CA GLN A 57 10.67 -17.25 -21.18
C GLN A 57 11.38 -16.05 -20.57
N ALA A 58 12.72 -16.00 -20.64
CA ALA A 58 13.51 -14.93 -20.03
C ALA A 58 13.25 -13.54 -20.66
N ASP A 59 12.81 -13.50 -21.91
CA ASP A 59 12.42 -12.30 -22.65
C ASP A 59 10.91 -12.00 -22.57
N THR A 60 10.13 -12.81 -21.83
CA THR A 60 8.72 -12.52 -21.56
C THR A 60 8.60 -11.15 -20.91
N LYS A 61 7.71 -10.32 -21.46
CA LYS A 61 7.35 -9.04 -20.84
C LYS A 61 6.41 -9.27 -19.66
N VAL A 62 6.60 -8.49 -18.59
CA VAL A 62 5.80 -8.54 -17.36
C VAL A 62 5.45 -7.13 -16.91
N GLN A 63 4.31 -6.99 -16.22
CA GLN A 63 3.98 -5.76 -15.50
C GLN A 63 4.49 -5.85 -14.07
N VAL A 64 5.05 -4.75 -13.56
CA VAL A 64 5.79 -4.78 -12.28
C VAL A 64 5.19 -3.89 -11.21
N GLY A 65 4.02 -3.29 -11.47
CA GLY A 65 3.34 -2.44 -10.50
C GLY A 65 4.26 -1.33 -9.98
N SER A 66 4.28 -1.17 -8.66
CA SER A 66 5.00 -0.06 -8.03
C SER A 66 6.52 -0.04 -8.20
N VAL A 67 7.17 -1.08 -8.75
CA VAL A 67 8.57 -0.97 -9.22
C VAL A 67 8.72 0.13 -10.29
N ALA A 68 7.64 0.47 -11.01
CA ALA A 68 7.58 1.61 -11.93
C ALA A 68 8.06 2.93 -11.31
N LYS A 69 7.83 3.12 -10.00
CA LYS A 69 8.22 4.33 -9.26
C LYS A 69 9.72 4.57 -9.31
N VAL A 70 10.53 3.52 -9.27
CA VAL A 70 11.99 3.64 -9.32
C VAL A 70 12.41 4.31 -10.62
N VAL A 71 11.88 3.86 -11.76
CA VAL A 71 12.22 4.42 -13.07
C VAL A 71 11.62 5.82 -13.26
N LEU A 72 10.39 6.05 -12.81
CA LEU A 72 9.79 7.38 -12.83
C LEU A 72 10.63 8.38 -12.01
N ALA A 73 11.07 7.98 -10.82
CA ALA A 73 11.94 8.78 -9.97
C ALA A 73 13.25 9.14 -10.69
N LEU A 74 13.89 8.20 -11.38
CA LEU A 74 15.07 8.50 -12.21
C LEU A 74 14.77 9.55 -13.29
N GLY A 75 13.60 9.49 -13.93
CA GLY A 75 13.19 10.51 -14.90
C GLY A 75 13.06 11.90 -14.30
N VAL A 76 12.50 12.02 -13.09
CA VAL A 76 12.43 13.30 -12.35
C VAL A 76 13.83 13.76 -11.93
N LEU A 77 14.69 12.86 -11.44
CA LEU A 77 16.06 13.19 -11.04
C LEU A 77 16.94 13.57 -12.23
N HIS A 78 16.67 13.02 -13.42
CA HIS A 78 17.30 13.46 -14.66
C HIS A 78 16.91 14.91 -14.98
N LEU A 79 15.63 15.28 -14.89
CA LEU A 79 15.19 16.68 -15.07
C LEU A 79 15.84 17.62 -14.03
N VAL A 80 16.06 17.15 -12.80
CA VAL A 80 16.79 17.91 -11.77
C VAL A 80 18.26 18.09 -12.16
N SER A 81 18.89 17.05 -12.70
CA SER A 81 20.29 17.10 -13.14
C SER A 81 20.49 17.99 -14.38
N GLU A 82 19.47 18.09 -15.24
CA GLU A 82 19.42 19.05 -16.35
C GLU A 82 19.11 20.49 -15.90
N GLY A 83 18.82 20.72 -14.61
CA GLY A 83 18.47 22.03 -14.08
C GLY A 83 17.09 22.55 -14.49
N LYS A 84 16.21 21.69 -15.02
CA LYS A 84 14.82 22.06 -15.40
C LYS A 84 13.90 22.25 -14.20
N LEU A 85 14.24 21.63 -13.07
CA LEU A 85 13.64 21.86 -11.75
C LEU A 85 14.67 21.50 -10.67
N THR A 86 14.31 21.72 -9.41
CA THR A 86 15.10 21.29 -8.25
C THR A 86 14.29 20.39 -7.34
N LEU A 87 14.97 19.61 -6.49
CA LEU A 87 14.31 18.85 -5.42
C LEU A 87 13.45 19.73 -4.51
N ASP A 88 13.80 21.02 -4.38
CA ASP A 88 13.10 21.99 -3.56
C ASP A 88 12.03 22.79 -4.29
N THR A 89 11.83 22.57 -5.58
CA THR A 89 10.78 23.28 -6.32
C THR A 89 9.41 22.97 -5.69
N PRO A 90 8.66 23.99 -5.22
CA PRO A 90 7.31 23.79 -4.71
C PRO A 90 6.36 23.27 -5.80
N LEU A 91 5.50 22.33 -5.45
CA LEU A 91 4.59 21.68 -6.39
C LEU A 91 3.60 22.67 -7.02
N ASP A 92 3.15 23.65 -6.25
CA ASP A 92 2.21 24.70 -6.69
C ASP A 92 2.81 25.66 -7.72
N GLN A 93 4.13 25.78 -7.80
CA GLN A 93 4.78 26.54 -8.88
C GLN A 93 4.68 25.82 -10.23
N ILE A 94 4.69 24.49 -10.23
CA ILE A 94 4.59 23.67 -11.46
C ILE A 94 3.13 23.43 -11.82
N LEU A 95 2.30 23.07 -10.84
CA LEU A 95 0.88 22.73 -10.99
C LEU A 95 -0.02 23.73 -10.23
N PRO A 96 -0.08 25.02 -10.61
CA PRO A 96 -0.77 26.06 -9.84
C PRO A 96 -2.30 25.91 -9.78
N LYS A 97 -2.88 25.11 -10.67
CA LYS A 97 -4.33 24.84 -10.70
C LYS A 97 -4.74 23.67 -9.80
N LEU A 98 -3.78 23.03 -9.13
CA LEU A 98 -4.03 21.91 -8.24
C LEU A 98 -4.72 22.40 -6.96
N ALA A 99 -5.87 21.83 -6.62
CA ALA A 99 -6.59 22.15 -5.38
C ALA A 99 -5.96 21.45 -4.15
N LEU A 100 -4.65 21.62 -3.95
CA LEU A 100 -3.91 21.05 -2.83
C LEU A 100 -4.19 21.82 -1.54
N LYS A 101 -4.68 21.12 -0.52
CA LYS A 101 -4.93 21.68 0.82
C LYS A 101 -3.78 21.30 1.76
N ASN A 102 -2.86 22.24 1.95
CA ASN A 102 -1.72 22.09 2.85
C ASN A 102 -1.81 23.07 4.04
N PRO A 103 -2.11 22.60 5.26
CA PRO A 103 -2.09 23.44 6.46
C PRO A 103 -0.74 24.13 6.72
N TRP A 104 0.35 23.58 6.19
CA TRP A 104 1.71 24.08 6.35
C TRP A 104 2.21 24.86 5.13
N GLN A 105 1.34 25.30 4.21
CA GLN A 105 1.77 25.88 2.93
C GLN A 105 2.76 27.05 3.08
N ALA A 106 2.60 27.88 4.11
CA ALA A 106 3.46 29.05 4.33
C ALA A 106 4.89 28.69 4.79
N SER A 107 5.05 27.62 5.58
CA SER A 107 6.35 27.20 6.13
C SER A 107 6.97 26.04 5.36
N ASP A 108 6.15 25.06 4.99
CA ASP A 108 6.54 23.77 4.42
C ASP A 108 5.60 23.44 3.25
N PRO A 109 5.75 24.11 2.09
CA PRO A 109 5.04 23.70 0.89
C PRO A 109 5.44 22.27 0.49
N VAL A 110 4.55 21.55 -0.19
CA VAL A 110 4.91 20.27 -0.81
C VAL A 110 5.92 20.56 -1.93
N ARG A 111 7.05 19.84 -1.92
CA ARG A 111 8.17 19.98 -2.88
C ARG A 111 8.38 18.67 -3.61
N ILE A 112 9.12 18.69 -4.72
CA ILE A 112 9.43 17.49 -5.51
C ILE A 112 10.06 16.37 -4.68
N ARG A 113 11.01 16.70 -3.78
CA ARG A 113 11.59 15.72 -2.85
C ARG A 113 10.56 15.02 -1.98
N HIS A 114 9.49 15.73 -1.58
CA HIS A 114 8.46 15.17 -0.70
C HIS A 114 7.60 14.13 -1.43
N LEU A 115 7.37 14.32 -2.74
CA LEU A 115 6.65 13.34 -3.55
C LEU A 115 7.52 12.09 -3.81
N LEU A 116 8.78 12.29 -4.19
CA LEU A 116 9.75 11.21 -4.45
C LEU A 116 9.95 10.32 -3.22
N ALA A 117 10.16 10.94 -2.06
CA ALA A 117 10.43 10.25 -0.80
C ALA A 117 9.20 9.79 -0.03
N HIS A 118 7.99 9.92 -0.60
CA HIS A 118 6.74 9.63 0.10
C HIS A 118 6.62 10.37 1.44
N THR A 119 7.06 11.63 1.52
CA THR A 119 6.97 12.47 2.73
C THR A 119 6.08 13.69 2.55
N ALA A 120 5.28 13.74 1.47
CA ALA A 120 4.35 14.83 1.21
C ALA A 120 3.15 14.87 2.17
N GLY A 121 2.89 13.79 2.90
CA GLY A 121 1.74 13.65 3.80
C GLY A 121 0.41 13.52 3.05
N LEU A 122 0.43 13.09 1.78
CA LEU A 122 -0.76 12.81 0.98
C LEU A 122 -1.29 11.41 1.30
N ASP A 123 -2.59 11.23 1.09
CA ASP A 123 -3.22 9.90 1.05
C ASP A 123 -2.61 9.02 -0.06
N ASP A 124 -2.82 7.71 0.05
CA ASP A 124 -2.35 6.77 -0.95
C ASP A 124 -3.12 6.84 -2.27
N LEU A 125 -4.39 6.45 -2.22
CA LEU A 125 -5.34 6.44 -3.34
C LEU A 125 -6.79 6.38 -2.85
N ARG A 126 -7.73 6.32 -3.79
CA ARG A 126 -9.16 6.08 -3.61
C ARG A 126 -9.59 4.82 -4.35
N PHE A 127 -10.71 4.22 -3.93
CA PHE A 127 -11.25 3.01 -4.56
C PHE A 127 -11.56 3.22 -6.04
N TRP A 128 -12.10 4.38 -6.42
CA TRP A 128 -12.36 4.72 -7.82
C TRP A 128 -11.09 4.94 -8.66
N GLN A 129 -9.96 5.28 -8.02
CA GLN A 129 -8.67 5.37 -8.72
C GLN A 129 -8.06 3.98 -8.95
N ALA A 130 -8.23 3.05 -8.01
CA ALA A 130 -7.64 1.71 -8.04
C ALA A 130 -8.50 0.65 -8.76
N PHE A 131 -9.82 0.72 -8.57
CA PHE A 131 -10.79 -0.28 -9.01
C PHE A 131 -11.83 0.37 -9.92
N SER A 132 -11.39 0.84 -11.07
CA SER A 132 -12.27 1.34 -12.13
C SER A 132 -11.86 0.76 -13.48
N THR A 133 -12.85 0.41 -14.30
CA THR A 133 -12.64 0.03 -15.71
C THR A 133 -12.92 1.18 -16.68
N ARG A 134 -13.05 2.41 -16.16
CA ARG A 134 -13.28 3.62 -16.98
C ARG A 134 -12.03 4.22 -17.60
N PRO A 135 -10.83 4.12 -17.00
CA PRO A 135 -9.63 4.63 -17.63
C PRO A 135 -9.40 4.00 -19.01
N LEU A 136 -9.09 4.85 -19.96
CA LEU A 136 -8.48 4.51 -21.24
C LEU A 136 -6.95 4.65 -21.16
N PRO A 137 -6.19 4.00 -22.07
CA PRO A 137 -4.73 4.07 -22.12
C PRO A 137 -4.14 5.49 -22.06
N ASP A 138 -4.85 6.47 -22.63
CA ASP A 138 -4.44 7.86 -22.83
C ASP A 138 -5.27 8.85 -21.98
N THR A 139 -6.02 8.37 -20.99
CA THR A 139 -6.80 9.24 -20.08
C THR A 139 -5.91 10.36 -19.52
N PRO A 140 -6.30 11.64 -19.55
CA PRO A 140 -5.50 12.70 -18.95
C PRO A 140 -5.18 12.42 -17.47
N LEU A 141 -3.92 12.59 -17.04
CA LEU A 141 -3.54 12.35 -15.64
C LEU A 141 -4.34 13.21 -14.64
N ALA A 142 -4.77 14.40 -15.07
CA ALA A 142 -5.60 15.30 -14.27
C ALA A 142 -6.95 14.69 -13.87
N ASP A 143 -7.47 13.73 -14.64
CA ASP A 143 -8.76 13.08 -14.34
C ASP A 143 -8.67 12.19 -13.09
N ALA A 144 -7.46 11.70 -12.75
CA ALA A 144 -7.20 11.03 -11.48
C ALA A 144 -7.33 11.97 -10.27
N PHE A 145 -7.39 13.28 -10.49
CA PHE A 145 -7.49 14.30 -9.43
C PHE A 145 -8.75 15.17 -9.53
N GLY A 146 -9.56 15.00 -10.59
CA GLY A 146 -10.87 15.61 -10.71
C GLY A 146 -11.90 14.89 -9.84
N HIS A 147 -12.97 15.59 -9.43
CA HIS A 147 -14.20 15.11 -8.74
C HIS A 147 -14.33 15.36 -7.23
N GLY A 148 -13.41 16.05 -6.55
CA GLY A 148 -13.67 16.45 -5.16
C GLY A 148 -12.70 17.47 -4.58
N GLY A 149 -13.20 18.59 -4.05
CA GLY A 149 -12.40 19.66 -3.46
C GLY A 149 -11.60 19.29 -2.19
N ASN A 150 -11.56 18.01 -1.81
CA ASN A 150 -10.87 17.50 -0.61
C ASN A 150 -9.94 16.31 -0.89
N LEU A 151 -9.77 15.86 -2.15
CA LEU A 151 -8.94 14.68 -2.46
C LEU A 151 -7.47 14.88 -2.06
N LEU A 152 -6.90 16.02 -2.46
CA LEU A 152 -5.50 16.35 -2.19
C LEU A 152 -5.37 17.15 -0.90
N ARG A 153 -5.44 16.45 0.22
CA ARG A 153 -5.20 17.02 1.56
C ARG A 153 -3.91 16.49 2.14
N VAL A 154 -3.13 17.39 2.72
CA VAL A 154 -1.91 17.05 3.45
C VAL A 154 -2.24 16.77 4.92
N HIS A 155 -1.88 15.58 5.39
CA HIS A 155 -2.19 15.05 6.73
C HIS A 155 -1.00 15.07 7.69
N ALA A 156 0.20 15.27 7.17
CA ALA A 156 1.43 15.43 7.95
C ALA A 156 2.26 16.57 7.34
N ARG A 157 2.99 17.31 8.19
CA ARG A 157 3.90 18.36 7.74
C ARG A 157 4.84 17.78 6.67
N PRO A 158 4.91 18.34 5.45
CA PRO A 158 5.76 17.80 4.40
C PRO A 158 7.21 17.63 4.87
N GLY A 159 7.81 16.48 4.53
CA GLY A 159 9.15 16.08 4.99
C GLY A 159 9.20 15.44 6.38
N SER A 160 8.21 15.61 7.25
CA SER A 160 8.32 15.18 8.65
C SER A 160 8.27 13.66 8.86
N ARG A 161 7.57 12.91 8.01
CA ARG A 161 7.42 11.46 8.13
C ARG A 161 7.00 10.84 6.81
N TYR A 162 7.29 9.54 6.69
CA TYR A 162 6.90 8.73 5.56
C TYR A 162 5.38 8.45 5.57
N ALA A 163 4.77 8.55 4.40
CA ALA A 163 3.39 8.24 4.07
C ALA A 163 3.34 7.85 2.59
N TYR A 164 3.31 6.55 2.31
CA TYR A 164 3.28 6.02 0.94
C TYR A 164 2.12 6.63 0.14
N SER A 165 2.40 7.03 -1.10
CA SER A 165 1.40 7.71 -1.92
C SER A 165 1.53 7.44 -3.42
N ASN A 166 0.59 6.66 -3.95
CA ASN A 166 0.38 6.51 -5.39
C ASN A 166 -0.08 7.84 -6.01
N MET A 167 -0.93 8.61 -5.32
CA MET A 167 -1.30 9.96 -5.75
C MET A 167 -0.08 10.87 -5.90
N GLY A 168 0.89 10.80 -4.98
CA GLY A 168 2.14 11.55 -5.07
C GLY A 168 2.94 11.25 -6.34
N TYR A 169 3.01 9.99 -6.75
CA TYR A 169 3.64 9.59 -8.02
C TYR A 169 2.80 9.95 -9.25
N GLY A 170 1.47 9.92 -9.14
CA GLY A 170 0.58 10.49 -10.17
C GLY A 170 0.87 11.97 -10.43
N LEU A 171 1.11 12.74 -9.37
CA LEU A 171 1.52 14.15 -9.46
C LEU A 171 2.92 14.30 -10.07
N LEU A 172 3.87 13.42 -9.78
CA LEU A 172 5.19 13.43 -10.44
C LEU A 172 5.09 13.17 -11.95
N GLY A 173 4.16 12.31 -12.40
CA GLY A 173 3.84 12.15 -13.82
C GLY A 173 3.38 13.48 -14.45
N MET A 174 2.44 14.18 -13.80
CA MET A 174 1.99 15.51 -14.25
C MET A 174 3.11 16.56 -14.23
N VAL A 175 4.05 16.48 -13.27
CA VAL A 175 5.23 17.35 -13.23
C VAL A 175 6.11 17.12 -14.45
N ILE A 176 6.39 15.87 -14.82
CA ILE A 176 7.13 15.54 -16.05
C ILE A 176 6.41 16.14 -17.26
N GLU A 177 5.10 15.92 -17.41
CA GLU A 177 4.33 16.46 -18.54
C GLU A 177 4.42 17.99 -18.62
N LYS A 178 4.30 18.65 -17.47
CA LYS A 178 4.31 20.11 -17.39
C LYS A 178 5.67 20.72 -17.72
N VAL A 179 6.75 20.11 -17.26
CA VAL A 179 8.12 20.60 -17.45
C VAL A 179 8.64 20.31 -18.85
N THR A 180 8.25 19.17 -19.43
CA THR A 180 8.77 18.71 -20.71
C THR A 180 7.87 19.06 -21.90
N GLY A 181 6.57 19.29 -21.66
CA GLY A 181 5.59 19.57 -22.72
C GLY A 181 5.13 18.33 -23.49
N GLN A 182 5.46 17.12 -23.04
CA GLN A 182 5.11 15.85 -23.68
C GLN A 182 4.56 14.84 -22.66
N PRO A 183 3.82 13.80 -23.09
CA PRO A 183 3.36 12.74 -22.19
C PRO A 183 4.52 12.12 -21.40
N TYR A 184 4.30 11.84 -20.12
CA TYR A 184 5.37 11.32 -19.25
C TYR A 184 5.89 9.97 -19.74
N GLU A 185 5.03 9.13 -20.32
CA GLU A 185 5.39 7.85 -20.90
C GLU A 185 6.42 8.04 -22.02
N HIS A 186 6.17 9.01 -22.91
CA HIS A 186 7.07 9.31 -24.01
C HIS A 186 8.41 9.87 -23.51
N TYR A 187 8.39 10.75 -22.50
CA TYR A 187 9.61 11.26 -21.89
C TYR A 187 10.43 10.14 -21.25
N LEU A 188 9.82 9.28 -20.43
CA LEU A 188 10.53 8.20 -19.75
C LEU A 188 11.08 7.18 -20.74
N ASP A 189 10.30 6.80 -21.76
CA ASP A 189 10.75 5.84 -22.76
C ASP A 189 11.94 6.37 -23.57
N THR A 190 11.91 7.65 -23.98
CA THR A 190 12.95 8.25 -24.84
C THR A 190 14.16 8.78 -24.09
N GLN A 191 13.96 9.41 -22.93
CA GLN A 191 15.04 10.09 -22.20
C GLN A 191 15.61 9.25 -21.06
N VAL A 192 14.96 8.15 -20.65
CA VAL A 192 15.45 7.28 -19.58
C VAL A 192 15.69 5.86 -20.07
N LEU A 193 14.65 5.18 -20.57
CA LEU A 193 14.75 3.76 -20.93
C LEU A 193 15.71 3.52 -22.11
N GLN A 194 15.56 4.29 -23.19
CA GLN A 194 16.41 4.15 -24.37
C GLN A 194 17.90 4.40 -24.07
N PRO A 195 18.31 5.48 -23.36
CA PRO A 195 19.70 5.70 -22.98
C PRO A 195 20.27 4.58 -22.10
N LEU A 196 19.47 4.02 -21.18
CA LEU A 196 19.84 2.87 -20.35
C LEU A 196 19.88 1.53 -21.13
N GLY A 197 19.50 1.55 -22.41
CA GLY A 197 19.44 0.37 -23.26
C GLY A 197 18.27 -0.56 -22.94
N MET A 198 17.25 -0.09 -22.21
CA MET A 198 16.05 -0.84 -21.83
C MET A 198 15.01 -0.85 -22.96
N LYS A 199 15.37 -1.46 -24.09
CA LYS A 199 14.61 -1.42 -25.36
C LYS A 199 13.33 -2.25 -25.37
N ASP A 200 13.19 -3.16 -24.41
CA ASP A 200 12.06 -4.07 -24.26
C ASP A 200 11.08 -3.62 -23.16
N SER A 201 11.29 -2.41 -22.66
CA SER A 201 10.53 -1.78 -21.59
C SER A 201 9.76 -0.56 -22.06
N THR A 202 8.61 -0.28 -21.46
CA THR A 202 7.80 0.90 -21.81
C THR A 202 6.84 1.28 -20.68
N PHE A 203 6.61 2.59 -20.54
CA PHE A 203 5.51 3.16 -19.74
C PHE A 203 4.19 3.26 -20.50
N ALA A 204 4.18 3.09 -21.82
CA ALA A 204 2.95 3.00 -22.59
C ALA A 204 2.10 1.81 -22.11
N PHE A 205 0.79 1.94 -22.24
CA PHE A 205 -0.11 0.85 -21.88
C PHE A 205 0.06 -0.31 -22.86
N VAL A 206 0.30 -1.50 -22.32
CA VAL A 206 0.42 -2.75 -23.06
C VAL A 206 -0.50 -3.77 -22.41
N THR A 207 -1.21 -4.53 -23.23
CA THR A 207 -2.13 -5.58 -22.78
C THR A 207 -1.98 -6.82 -23.65
N GLN A 208 -2.71 -7.89 -23.33
CA GLN A 208 -2.64 -9.16 -24.03
C GLN A 208 -3.60 -9.22 -25.24
N THR A 209 -4.55 -8.29 -25.36
CA THR A 209 -5.59 -8.31 -26.39
C THR A 209 -5.89 -6.90 -26.94
N GLY A 210 -6.47 -6.81 -28.14
CA GLY A 210 -6.89 -5.53 -28.73
C GLY A 210 -5.74 -4.71 -29.33
N PRO A 211 -5.93 -3.39 -29.55
CA PRO A 211 -4.99 -2.55 -30.30
C PRO A 211 -3.62 -2.37 -29.64
N GLN A 212 -3.54 -2.47 -28.31
CA GLN A 212 -2.30 -2.37 -27.53
C GLN A 212 -1.75 -3.77 -27.16
N ALA A 213 -2.11 -4.80 -27.93
CA ALA A 213 -1.66 -6.16 -27.68
C ALA A 213 -0.15 -6.30 -27.92
N ASP A 214 0.56 -6.89 -26.97
CA ASP A 214 1.93 -7.37 -27.16
C ASP A 214 1.97 -8.89 -26.93
N PRO A 215 2.30 -9.69 -27.95
CA PRO A 215 2.32 -11.14 -27.85
C PRO A 215 3.39 -11.64 -26.87
N ARG A 216 4.39 -10.83 -26.47
CA ARG A 216 5.38 -11.18 -25.45
C ARG A 216 4.92 -10.91 -24.03
N LEU A 217 3.87 -10.12 -23.81
CA LEU A 217 3.35 -9.84 -22.46
C LEU A 217 2.75 -11.12 -21.84
N ALA A 218 3.15 -11.44 -20.61
CA ALA A 218 2.55 -12.54 -19.86
C ALA A 218 1.09 -12.24 -19.54
N MET A 219 0.25 -13.28 -19.45
CA MET A 219 -1.10 -13.13 -18.90
C MET A 219 -0.99 -12.96 -17.37
N GLY A 220 -1.73 -12.02 -16.80
CA GLY A 220 -1.84 -11.91 -15.33
C GLY A 220 -2.75 -13.01 -14.79
N HIS A 221 -2.55 -13.43 -13.55
CA HIS A 221 -3.38 -14.45 -12.93
C HIS A 221 -3.71 -14.13 -11.47
N PHE A 222 -4.85 -14.65 -10.99
CA PHE A 222 -5.13 -14.85 -9.57
C PHE A 222 -4.86 -16.30 -9.17
N GLU A 223 -5.24 -16.66 -7.95
CA GLU A 223 -5.11 -18.02 -7.43
C GLU A 223 -5.75 -19.04 -8.38
N ARG A 224 -5.15 -20.23 -8.44
CA ARG A 224 -5.60 -21.36 -9.29
C ARG A 224 -5.55 -21.05 -10.80
N GLY A 225 -4.70 -20.11 -11.21
CA GLY A 225 -4.46 -19.81 -12.62
C GLY A 225 -5.62 -19.10 -13.33
N VAL A 226 -6.50 -18.44 -12.56
CA VAL A 226 -7.59 -17.63 -13.13
C VAL A 226 -6.97 -16.44 -13.87
N THR A 227 -7.18 -16.34 -15.18
CA THR A 227 -6.56 -15.31 -16.01
C THR A 227 -7.17 -13.94 -15.79
N GLN A 228 -6.34 -12.90 -15.89
CA GLN A 228 -6.72 -11.51 -15.76
C GLN A 228 -5.97 -10.67 -16.79
N THR A 229 -6.71 -10.10 -17.73
CA THR A 229 -6.16 -9.19 -18.75
C THR A 229 -5.78 -7.87 -18.09
N ALA A 230 -4.67 -7.27 -18.54
CA ALA A 230 -4.25 -5.96 -18.06
C ALA A 230 -5.27 -4.88 -18.46
N VAL A 231 -5.56 -3.98 -17.53
CA VAL A 231 -6.50 -2.86 -17.72
C VAL A 231 -5.78 -1.52 -17.48
N PRO A 232 -6.16 -0.44 -18.19
CA PRO A 232 -5.63 0.88 -17.90
C PRO A 232 -6.04 1.35 -16.49
N MET A 233 -5.26 2.26 -15.90
CA MET A 233 -5.49 2.77 -14.54
C MET A 233 -5.31 4.29 -14.45
N TYR A 234 -6.01 4.93 -13.50
CA TYR A 234 -5.94 6.38 -13.30
C TYR A 234 -4.55 6.86 -12.84
N LEU A 235 -4.02 6.24 -11.78
CA LEU A 235 -2.70 6.57 -11.22
C LEU A 235 -1.57 5.83 -11.92
N ARG A 236 -1.63 5.72 -13.25
CA ARG A 236 -0.66 4.95 -14.05
C ARG A 236 0.82 5.32 -13.85
N PRO A 237 1.24 6.56 -13.55
CA PRO A 237 2.65 6.84 -13.28
C PRO A 237 3.19 6.08 -12.05
N ALA A 238 2.31 5.67 -11.14
CA ALA A 238 2.68 4.97 -9.93
C ALA A 238 2.82 3.45 -10.10
N GLY A 239 2.34 2.85 -11.21
CA GLY A 239 2.27 1.39 -11.33
C GLY A 239 2.27 0.79 -12.73
N GLN A 240 2.05 1.58 -13.78
CA GLN A 240 2.10 1.10 -15.17
C GLN A 240 3.54 1.11 -15.67
N PHE A 241 4.15 -0.05 -15.73
CA PHE A 241 5.43 -0.26 -16.38
C PHE A 241 5.54 -1.70 -16.84
N THR A 242 5.82 -1.89 -18.13
CA THR A 242 6.05 -3.19 -18.73
C THR A 242 7.54 -3.34 -19.03
N THR A 243 8.14 -4.45 -18.64
CA THR A 243 9.60 -4.67 -18.74
C THR A 243 9.93 -6.15 -18.94
N THR A 244 11.22 -6.48 -19.08
CA THR A 244 11.76 -7.83 -19.10
C THR A 244 12.81 -8.01 -18.01
N ALA A 245 13.15 -9.26 -17.68
CA ALA A 245 14.23 -9.55 -16.74
C ALA A 245 15.57 -8.91 -17.18
N GLY A 246 15.90 -9.01 -18.46
CA GLY A 246 17.16 -8.45 -19.00
C GLY A 246 17.25 -6.93 -18.88
N ASP A 247 16.15 -6.20 -19.13
CA ASP A 247 16.13 -4.75 -18.98
C ASP A 247 16.19 -4.31 -17.51
N MET A 248 15.56 -5.06 -16.60
CA MET A 248 15.68 -4.81 -15.17
C MET A 248 17.11 -5.04 -14.65
N GLY A 249 17.88 -5.94 -15.26
CA GLY A 249 19.31 -6.08 -14.99
C GLY A 249 20.13 -4.84 -15.34
N LYS A 250 19.81 -4.18 -16.48
CA LYS A 250 20.45 -2.92 -16.90
C LYS A 250 20.07 -1.77 -15.96
N LEU A 251 18.80 -1.70 -15.56
CA LEU A 251 18.35 -0.74 -14.55
C LEU A 251 19.11 -0.93 -13.23
N ALA A 252 19.21 -2.17 -12.75
CA ALA A 252 19.91 -2.49 -11.51
C ALA A 252 21.40 -2.10 -11.58
N GLN A 253 22.05 -2.32 -12.73
CA GLN A 253 23.42 -1.88 -12.97
C GLN A 253 23.57 -0.36 -12.87
N PHE A 254 22.65 0.39 -13.48
CA PHE A 254 22.66 1.85 -13.39
C PHE A 254 22.40 2.36 -11.96
N LEU A 255 21.45 1.75 -11.23
CA LEU A 255 21.13 2.12 -9.85
C LEU A 255 22.30 1.94 -8.87
N MET A 256 23.23 1.03 -9.16
CA MET A 256 24.44 0.83 -8.37
C MET A 256 25.63 1.67 -8.84
N GLY A 257 25.49 2.41 -9.95
CA GLY A 257 26.50 3.30 -10.49
C GLY A 257 26.49 4.69 -9.83
N ASP A 258 27.34 5.56 -10.36
CA ASP A 258 27.50 6.95 -9.91
C ASP A 258 26.61 7.96 -10.70
N GLY A 259 25.68 7.44 -11.51
CA GLY A 259 24.79 8.24 -12.34
C GLY A 259 25.41 8.66 -13.68
N GLN A 260 26.58 8.14 -14.05
CA GLN A 260 27.14 8.34 -15.38
C GLN A 260 26.52 7.41 -16.43
N LEU A 261 26.38 7.94 -17.64
CA LEU A 261 25.94 7.19 -18.81
C LEU A 261 26.71 7.67 -20.04
N GLN A 262 27.30 6.72 -20.77
CA GLN A 262 28.09 7.00 -22.00
C GLN A 262 29.17 8.09 -21.80
N GLY A 263 29.80 8.14 -20.62
CA GLY A 263 30.85 9.10 -20.29
C GLY A 263 30.36 10.51 -19.91
N SER A 264 29.06 10.68 -19.70
CA SER A 264 28.45 11.95 -19.27
C SER A 264 27.66 11.76 -17.98
N SER A 265 27.54 12.81 -17.15
CA SER A 265 26.68 12.77 -15.96
C SER A 265 25.22 12.82 -16.41
N PHE A 266 24.51 11.71 -16.25
CA PHE A 266 23.09 11.58 -16.59
C PHE A 266 22.21 11.96 -15.40
N ILE A 267 22.55 11.43 -14.22
CA ILE A 267 22.02 11.88 -12.93
C ILE A 267 23.20 12.28 -12.04
N ALA A 268 23.11 13.42 -11.37
CA ALA A 268 24.18 13.89 -10.51
C ALA A 268 24.45 12.90 -9.34
N ALA A 269 25.72 12.60 -9.06
CA ALA A 269 26.12 11.63 -8.04
C ALA A 269 25.48 11.85 -6.64
N PRO A 270 25.29 13.09 -6.14
CA PRO A 270 24.58 13.31 -4.88
C PRO A 270 23.11 12.85 -4.90
N LEU A 271 22.45 12.88 -6.06
CA LEU A 271 21.08 12.38 -6.22
C LEU A 271 21.04 10.85 -6.24
N MET A 272 22.05 10.21 -6.85
CA MET A 272 22.21 8.75 -6.81
C MET A 272 22.41 8.25 -5.38
N ALA A 273 23.26 8.93 -4.59
CA ALA A 273 23.48 8.61 -3.17
C ALA A 273 22.21 8.79 -2.31
N ALA A 274 21.24 9.60 -2.76
CA ALA A 274 19.99 9.84 -2.06
C ALA A 274 18.85 8.87 -2.45
N LEU A 275 19.07 7.94 -3.39
CA LEU A 275 18.01 7.04 -3.87
C LEU A 275 17.38 6.20 -2.75
N SER A 276 18.18 5.71 -1.80
CA SER A 276 17.73 4.86 -0.70
C SER A 276 17.94 5.45 0.69
N ASN A 277 18.54 6.64 0.79
CA ASN A 277 18.86 7.27 2.06
C ASN A 277 17.68 8.14 2.55
N PRO A 278 17.01 7.78 3.66
CA PRO A 278 15.95 8.61 4.22
C PRO A 278 16.53 9.89 4.83
N VAL A 279 16.10 11.06 4.34
CA VAL A 279 16.56 12.36 4.84
C VAL A 279 15.39 13.22 5.28
N GLY A 280 15.52 13.84 6.45
CA GLY A 280 14.61 14.88 6.94
C GLY A 280 13.37 14.39 7.69
N THR A 281 13.06 13.09 7.66
CA THR A 281 12.00 12.52 8.49
C THR A 281 12.40 12.55 9.96
N GLN A 282 11.41 12.63 10.85
CA GLN A 282 11.62 12.60 12.29
C GLN A 282 12.30 11.30 12.74
N ALA A 283 11.99 10.17 12.09
CA ALA A 283 12.64 8.90 12.36
C ALA A 283 14.14 8.93 12.00
N ALA A 284 14.48 9.47 10.82
CA ALA A 284 15.87 9.63 10.40
C ALA A 284 16.63 10.60 11.32
N LEU A 285 16.01 11.73 11.69
CA LEU A 285 16.58 12.68 12.64
C LEU A 285 16.77 12.09 14.06
N ALA A 286 15.97 11.09 14.42
CA ALA A 286 16.10 10.33 15.66
C ALA A 286 17.13 9.17 15.58
N GLY A 287 17.85 9.03 14.45
CA GLY A 287 18.93 8.06 14.28
C GLY A 287 18.52 6.74 13.63
N LEU A 288 17.31 6.62 13.08
CA LEU A 288 16.91 5.44 12.32
C LEU A 288 17.36 5.56 10.86
N GLU A 289 18.31 4.72 10.45
CA GLU A 289 18.83 4.69 9.08
C GLU A 289 17.90 3.96 8.09
N ALA A 290 17.01 3.10 8.59
CA ALA A 290 16.00 2.44 7.78
C ALA A 290 14.90 3.43 7.35
N GLY A 291 14.46 3.33 6.09
CA GLY A 291 13.42 4.20 5.55
C GLY A 291 13.50 4.33 4.03
N HIS A 292 12.71 5.26 3.48
CA HIS A 292 12.63 5.50 2.04
C HIS A 292 13.45 6.74 1.63
N GLY A 293 14.32 6.57 0.64
CA GLY A 293 15.03 7.68 -0.02
C GLY A 293 14.21 8.27 -1.17
N LEU A 294 14.87 8.76 -2.22
CA LEU A 294 14.18 9.37 -3.37
C LEU A 294 13.50 8.35 -4.32
N ALA A 295 13.85 7.06 -4.24
CA ALA A 295 13.30 6.04 -5.14
C ALA A 295 13.20 4.63 -4.54
N LEU A 296 14.00 4.33 -3.50
CA LEU A 296 14.13 3.00 -2.92
C LEU A 296 14.00 3.09 -1.40
N ALA A 297 13.60 1.99 -0.77
CA ALA A 297 13.65 1.85 0.68
C ALA A 297 14.83 0.99 1.12
N THR A 298 15.60 1.47 2.08
CA THR A 298 16.59 0.64 2.78
C THR A 298 15.84 -0.32 3.69
N ARG A 299 15.99 -1.62 3.44
CA ARG A 299 15.30 -2.69 4.16
C ARG A 299 16.29 -3.78 4.54
N ASP A 300 16.25 -4.15 5.81
CA ASP A 300 16.81 -5.42 6.25
C ASP A 300 15.81 -6.51 5.87
N ARG A 301 16.25 -7.54 5.14
CA ARG A 301 15.43 -8.70 4.81
C ARG A 301 16.29 -9.94 5.01
N HIS A 302 15.86 -10.85 5.87
CA HIS A 302 16.60 -12.10 6.15
C HIS A 302 18.06 -11.83 6.56
N ASN A 303 18.30 -10.78 7.37
CA ASN A 303 19.61 -10.32 7.82
C ASN A 303 20.54 -9.81 6.70
N VAL A 304 19.96 -9.37 5.58
CA VAL A 304 20.70 -8.70 4.51
C VAL A 304 20.09 -7.32 4.31
N LEU A 305 20.92 -6.29 4.39
CA LEU A 305 20.50 -4.91 4.17
C LEU A 305 20.60 -4.58 2.68
N GLY A 306 19.50 -4.18 2.07
CA GLY A 306 19.45 -3.78 0.67
C GLY A 306 18.51 -2.60 0.43
N ALA A 307 18.69 -1.93 -0.70
CA ALA A 307 17.75 -0.92 -1.17
C ALA A 307 16.75 -1.57 -2.12
N CYS A 308 15.49 -1.63 -1.72
CA CYS A 308 14.46 -2.42 -2.40
C CYS A 308 13.21 -1.60 -2.71
N HIS A 309 12.47 -2.04 -3.73
CA HIS A 309 11.11 -1.61 -3.99
C HIS A 309 10.24 -2.80 -4.42
N PRO A 310 9.17 -3.14 -3.68
CA PRO A 310 8.20 -4.14 -4.10
C PRO A 310 7.24 -3.55 -5.12
N GLY A 311 6.58 -4.40 -5.90
CA GLY A 311 5.54 -3.99 -6.83
C GLY A 311 4.40 -4.98 -6.87
N THR A 312 3.18 -4.46 -6.87
CA THR A 312 1.97 -5.21 -7.16
C THR A 312 1.14 -4.41 -8.15
N THR A 313 0.58 -5.11 -9.13
CA THR A 313 -0.54 -4.63 -9.95
C THR A 313 -1.44 -5.82 -10.20
N VAL A 314 -2.65 -5.57 -10.71
CA VAL A 314 -3.67 -6.60 -10.93
C VAL A 314 -3.08 -7.79 -11.73
N GLY A 315 -2.96 -8.95 -11.07
CA GLY A 315 -2.48 -10.19 -11.68
C GLY A 315 -0.94 -10.35 -11.74
N PHE A 316 -0.17 -9.43 -11.16
CA PHE A 316 1.30 -9.46 -11.13
C PHE A 316 1.91 -8.97 -9.82
N ARG A 317 3.02 -9.59 -9.42
CA ARG A 317 3.86 -9.13 -8.31
C ARG A 317 5.32 -9.09 -8.70
N ALA A 318 6.09 -8.17 -8.14
CA ALA A 318 7.50 -8.00 -8.42
C ALA A 318 8.30 -7.52 -7.21
N MET A 319 9.61 -7.74 -7.25
CA MET A 319 10.58 -7.21 -6.31
C MET A 319 11.83 -6.79 -7.07
N LEU A 320 12.35 -5.61 -6.75
CA LEU A 320 13.69 -5.16 -7.14
C LEU A 320 14.46 -4.86 -5.85
N CYS A 321 15.67 -5.40 -5.72
CA CYS A 321 16.60 -5.08 -4.64
C CYS A 321 18.02 -4.90 -5.20
N VAL A 322 18.69 -3.83 -4.77
CA VAL A 322 20.10 -3.56 -5.09
C VAL A 322 20.95 -3.54 -3.82
N TYR A 323 22.18 -4.03 -3.93
CA TYR A 323 23.16 -4.17 -2.86
C TYR A 323 24.49 -3.55 -3.30
N PRO A 324 24.62 -2.20 -3.27
CA PRO A 324 25.76 -1.49 -3.85
C PRO A 324 27.12 -1.92 -3.27
N GLU A 325 27.18 -2.22 -1.96
CA GLU A 325 28.41 -2.71 -1.30
C GLU A 325 28.89 -4.04 -1.89
N GLN A 326 27.95 -4.94 -2.20
CA GLN A 326 28.22 -6.26 -2.75
C GLN A 326 28.33 -6.24 -4.30
N LYS A 327 28.01 -5.11 -4.94
CA LYS A 327 27.88 -4.96 -6.40
C LYS A 327 26.90 -5.97 -7.01
N SER A 328 25.88 -6.34 -6.23
CA SER A 328 24.90 -7.35 -6.60
C SER A 328 23.49 -6.79 -6.57
N ALA A 329 22.61 -7.35 -7.37
CA ALA A 329 21.19 -7.01 -7.35
C ALA A 329 20.36 -8.18 -7.85
N PHE A 330 19.08 -8.21 -7.46
CA PHE A 330 18.12 -9.08 -8.11
C PHE A 330 16.84 -8.34 -8.46
N PHE A 331 16.17 -8.82 -9.50
CA PHE A 331 14.77 -8.54 -9.76
C PHE A 331 14.04 -9.86 -10.02
N VAL A 332 12.80 -9.95 -9.54
CA VAL A 332 11.91 -11.08 -9.83
C VAL A 332 10.49 -10.57 -10.02
N ALA A 333 9.78 -11.13 -10.99
CA ALA A 333 8.38 -10.86 -11.23
C ALA A 333 7.61 -12.14 -11.48
N PHE A 334 6.40 -12.17 -10.94
CA PHE A 334 5.44 -13.26 -11.03
C PHE A 334 4.22 -12.78 -11.78
N ASN A 335 3.70 -13.58 -12.71
CA ASN A 335 2.43 -13.33 -13.36
C ASN A 335 1.26 -13.94 -12.57
N THR A 336 1.32 -13.86 -11.24
CA THR A 336 0.26 -14.29 -10.34
C THR A 336 0.22 -13.37 -9.13
N ASP A 337 -0.97 -12.84 -8.86
CA ASP A 337 -1.32 -12.02 -7.71
C ASP A 337 -2.12 -12.90 -6.73
N SER A 338 -1.41 -13.50 -5.78
CA SER A 338 -1.96 -14.39 -4.76
C SER A 338 -1.77 -13.76 -3.38
N GLU A 339 -2.84 -13.73 -2.59
CA GLU A 339 -2.79 -13.19 -1.22
C GLU A 339 -2.18 -14.18 -0.21
N THR A 340 -2.10 -15.47 -0.56
CA THR A 340 -1.67 -16.54 0.36
C THR A 340 -0.26 -17.05 0.12
N ALA A 341 0.39 -16.67 -0.98
CA ALA A 341 1.71 -17.18 -1.35
C ALA A 341 2.88 -16.52 -0.58
N ASP A 342 3.88 -17.31 -0.18
CA ASP A 342 5.15 -16.81 0.38
C ASP A 342 6.12 -16.34 -0.72
N TYR A 343 5.93 -15.11 -1.18
CA TYR A 343 6.88 -14.48 -2.12
C TYR A 343 8.26 -14.21 -1.49
N GLU A 344 8.39 -14.17 -0.16
CA GLU A 344 9.68 -13.98 0.52
C GLU A 344 10.62 -15.15 0.28
N ARG A 345 10.08 -16.36 0.08
CA ARG A 345 10.85 -17.55 -0.28
C ARG A 345 11.75 -17.33 -1.49
N PHE A 346 11.21 -16.77 -2.56
CA PHE A 346 11.98 -16.54 -3.79
C PHE A 346 13.07 -15.50 -3.59
N ASN A 347 12.84 -14.51 -2.74
CA ASN A 347 13.87 -13.55 -2.39
C ASN A 347 15.01 -14.23 -1.61
N ARG A 348 14.70 -15.13 -0.66
CA ARG A 348 15.72 -15.93 0.03
C ARG A 348 16.55 -16.77 -0.95
N LEU A 349 15.91 -17.39 -1.94
CA LEU A 349 16.59 -18.18 -2.98
C LEU A 349 17.57 -17.33 -3.79
N LEU A 350 17.13 -16.17 -4.29
CA LEU A 350 17.96 -15.25 -5.08
C LEU A 350 19.11 -14.66 -4.23
N MET A 351 18.82 -14.29 -2.99
CA MET A 351 19.85 -13.77 -2.07
C MET A 351 20.90 -14.83 -1.72
N ARG A 352 20.48 -16.09 -1.59
CA ARG A 352 21.38 -17.24 -1.38
C ARG A 352 22.25 -17.48 -2.60
N ASP A 353 21.67 -17.49 -3.80
CA ASP A 353 22.42 -17.74 -5.06
C ASP A 353 23.42 -16.62 -5.36
N LEU A 354 23.08 -15.37 -5.04
CA LEU A 354 23.98 -14.22 -5.07
C LEU A 354 25.05 -14.21 -3.95
N GLU A 355 25.03 -15.19 -3.05
CA GLU A 355 25.94 -15.30 -1.90
C GLU A 355 25.99 -14.03 -1.03
N LEU A 356 24.86 -13.35 -0.87
CA LEU A 356 24.81 -12.11 -0.10
C LEU A 356 25.15 -12.37 1.37
N PRO A 357 26.04 -11.57 1.98
CA PRO A 357 26.50 -11.81 3.32
C PRO A 357 25.39 -11.50 4.34
N LEU A 358 25.10 -12.48 5.21
CA LEU A 358 24.28 -12.25 6.38
C LEU A 358 25.02 -11.31 7.33
N ARG A 359 24.35 -10.23 7.73
CA ARG A 359 24.85 -9.29 8.73
C ARG A 359 24.56 -9.86 10.13
N PRO A 360 25.55 -9.87 11.04
CA PRO A 360 25.28 -10.21 12.42
C PRO A 360 24.31 -9.17 13.02
N PRO A 361 23.46 -9.57 13.96
CA PRO A 361 22.55 -8.62 14.60
C PRO A 361 23.31 -7.51 15.33
N ALA A 362 22.86 -6.27 15.16
CA ALA A 362 23.43 -5.09 15.81
C ALA A 362 23.43 -5.28 17.34
N ALA A 363 24.56 -4.96 17.99
CA ALA A 363 24.72 -5.24 19.42
C ALA A 363 23.68 -4.50 20.26
N SER A 364 23.09 -5.21 21.22
CA SER A 364 22.16 -4.64 22.19
C SER A 364 22.86 -3.57 23.03
N GLY A 365 22.12 -2.54 23.42
CA GLY A 365 22.60 -1.40 24.19
C GLY A 365 21.67 -1.06 25.34
N LYS A 366 22.10 -0.13 26.20
CA LYS A 366 21.30 0.28 27.35
C LYS A 366 20.09 1.11 26.88
N PRO A 367 18.84 0.70 27.19
CA PRO A 367 17.66 1.49 26.90
C PRO A 367 17.69 2.82 27.67
N ALA A 368 16.92 3.80 27.20
CA ALA A 368 16.69 5.02 27.95
C ALA A 368 15.99 4.70 29.28
N ALA A 369 16.34 5.41 30.36
CA ALA A 369 15.71 5.22 31.68
C ALA A 369 14.19 5.48 31.68
N THR A 370 13.66 6.06 30.60
CA THR A 370 12.25 6.43 30.44
C THR A 370 11.50 5.55 29.45
N VAL A 371 12.03 4.38 29.05
CA VAL A 371 11.37 3.51 28.05
C VAL A 371 9.96 3.10 28.48
N GLU A 372 9.73 2.84 29.77
CA GLU A 372 8.40 2.54 30.33
C GLU A 372 7.35 3.63 30.03
N ASN A 373 7.75 4.89 29.87
CA ASN A 373 6.82 5.98 29.58
C ASN A 373 6.19 5.88 28.17
N TRP A 374 6.74 5.02 27.31
CA TRP A 374 6.27 4.77 25.96
C TRP A 374 5.23 3.66 25.87
N GLU A 375 4.93 2.96 26.97
CA GLU A 375 3.86 1.97 26.97
C GLU A 375 2.50 2.58 26.62
N GLY A 376 1.70 1.87 25.83
CA GLY A 376 0.36 2.34 25.48
C GLY A 376 -0.14 1.83 24.15
N VAL A 377 -1.26 2.40 23.70
CA VAL A 377 -1.87 2.12 22.41
C VAL A 377 -1.48 3.21 21.44
N TYR A 378 -1.12 2.82 20.23
CA TYR A 378 -0.65 3.69 19.16
C TYR A 378 -1.45 3.42 17.89
N LEU A 379 -1.66 4.47 17.09
CA LEU A 379 -2.43 4.44 15.85
C LEU A 379 -1.56 4.92 14.68
N PRO A 380 -1.76 4.40 13.46
CA PRO A 380 -1.08 4.91 12.26
C PRO A 380 -1.25 6.43 12.12
N SER A 381 -0.16 7.15 11.85
CA SER A 381 -0.15 8.60 11.72
C SER A 381 0.88 9.04 10.66
N PRO A 382 0.45 9.47 9.45
CA PRO A 382 -0.93 9.42 8.95
C PRO A 382 -1.36 7.97 8.61
N GLY A 383 -2.66 7.73 8.55
CA GLY A 383 -3.21 6.51 7.94
C GLY A 383 -3.05 6.54 6.42
N ALA A 384 -3.14 5.37 5.76
CA ALA A 384 -2.92 5.25 4.32
C ALA A 384 -4.04 5.90 3.49
N MET A 385 -5.28 5.79 3.93
CA MET A 385 -6.45 6.37 3.27
C MET A 385 -7.30 7.12 4.29
N SER A 386 -7.37 8.45 4.19
CA SER A 386 -8.18 9.25 5.12
C SER A 386 -9.68 8.87 5.13
N SER A 387 -10.21 8.35 4.03
CA SER A 387 -11.58 7.81 3.93
C SER A 387 -11.81 6.56 4.80
N MET A 388 -10.75 5.82 5.15
CA MET A 388 -10.79 4.65 6.02
C MET A 388 -10.23 4.92 7.43
N ALA A 389 -9.95 6.18 7.78
CA ALA A 389 -9.28 6.54 9.02
C ALA A 389 -10.00 6.03 10.29
N TRP A 390 -11.34 5.91 10.26
CA TRP A 390 -12.08 5.34 11.38
C TRP A 390 -11.80 3.84 11.55
N VAL A 391 -11.76 3.09 10.44
CA VAL A 391 -11.44 1.65 10.45
C VAL A 391 -10.03 1.43 10.99
N ASP A 392 -9.07 2.21 10.49
CA ASP A 392 -7.67 2.19 10.97
C ASP A 392 -7.58 2.56 12.46
N THR A 393 -8.38 3.53 12.91
CA THR A 393 -8.41 3.91 14.33
C THR A 393 -8.91 2.76 15.21
N VAL A 394 -9.93 2.02 14.78
CA VAL A 394 -10.57 0.99 15.61
C VAL A 394 -9.79 -0.32 15.58
N PHE A 395 -9.25 -0.71 14.43
CA PHE A 395 -8.68 -2.03 14.18
C PHE A 395 -7.18 -2.01 13.80
N GLY A 396 -6.63 -0.87 13.40
CA GLY A 396 -5.22 -0.72 13.00
C GLY A 396 -4.26 -0.37 14.13
N PHE A 397 -4.68 -0.54 15.39
CA PHE A 397 -3.88 -0.14 16.54
C PHE A 397 -2.77 -1.14 16.89
N VAL A 398 -1.73 -0.61 17.52
CA VAL A 398 -0.58 -1.35 18.04
C VAL A 398 -0.40 -1.00 19.50
N ARG A 399 -0.12 -2.00 20.35
CA ARG A 399 0.23 -1.79 21.75
C ARG A 399 1.72 -1.97 21.96
N LEU A 400 2.36 -0.97 22.56
CA LEU A 400 3.71 -1.10 23.09
C LEU A 400 3.64 -1.52 24.56
N LYS A 401 4.45 -2.51 24.93
CA LYS A 401 4.59 -3.01 26.31
C LYS A 401 6.07 -3.24 26.62
N TRP A 402 6.54 -2.72 27.74
CA TRP A 402 7.89 -2.93 28.25
C TRP A 402 7.85 -3.99 29.34
N ASP A 403 8.78 -4.94 29.34
CA ASP A 403 8.84 -6.00 30.37
C ASP A 403 9.99 -5.84 31.38
N GLY A 404 10.91 -4.91 31.12
CA GLY A 404 12.12 -4.69 31.92
C GLY A 404 13.39 -4.78 31.09
N ASP A 405 13.38 -5.61 30.04
CA ASP A 405 14.53 -5.90 29.19
C ASP A 405 14.24 -5.56 27.71
N ASP A 406 13.06 -5.95 27.21
CA ASP A 406 12.65 -5.79 25.81
C ASP A 406 11.31 -5.06 25.65
N LEU A 407 11.15 -4.42 24.49
CA LEU A 407 9.92 -3.73 24.12
C LEU A 407 9.11 -4.60 23.16
N TYR A 408 7.87 -4.92 23.55
CA TYR A 408 6.96 -5.70 22.72
C TYR A 408 6.03 -4.81 21.94
N LEU A 409 6.04 -4.98 20.62
CA LEU A 409 5.09 -4.41 19.68
C LEU A 409 3.99 -5.45 19.40
N ILE A 410 2.80 -5.21 19.95
CA ILE A 410 1.66 -6.14 19.91
C ILE A 410 0.59 -5.54 18.99
N PRO A 411 0.50 -5.96 17.72
CA PRO A 411 -0.55 -5.48 16.82
C PRO A 411 -1.91 -6.07 17.21
N PHE A 412 -3.01 -5.41 16.82
CA PHE A 412 -4.36 -5.99 16.97
C PHE A 412 -4.52 -7.31 16.21
N GLN A 413 -3.88 -7.41 15.04
CA GLN A 413 -3.87 -8.60 14.18
C GLN A 413 -2.44 -8.99 13.85
N GLY A 414 -2.14 -10.29 13.91
CA GLY A 414 -0.81 -10.84 13.64
C GLY A 414 -0.05 -11.19 14.91
N GLN A 415 1.23 -11.54 14.73
CA GLN A 415 2.10 -11.96 15.83
C GLN A 415 2.77 -10.75 16.50
N PRO A 416 2.91 -10.75 17.83
CA PRO A 416 3.76 -9.79 18.53
C PRO A 416 5.19 -9.82 17.99
N LYS A 417 5.85 -8.66 18.01
CA LYS A 417 7.27 -8.52 17.70
C LYS A 417 8.02 -8.06 18.93
N GLU A 418 9.13 -8.74 19.20
CA GLU A 418 10.08 -8.35 20.22
C GLU A 418 11.06 -7.33 19.64
N LEU A 419 11.27 -6.23 20.35
CA LEU A 419 12.17 -5.16 19.97
C LEU A 419 13.26 -5.02 21.05
N GLU A 420 14.45 -5.45 20.68
CA GLU A 420 15.65 -5.39 21.51
C GLU A 420 16.23 -3.97 21.51
N PRO A 421 16.63 -3.41 22.66
CA PRO A 421 17.21 -2.08 22.74
C PRO A 421 18.62 -2.06 22.14
N LEU A 422 18.91 -1.08 21.28
CA LEU A 422 20.26 -0.83 20.74
C LEU A 422 20.98 0.32 21.45
N GLY A 423 20.25 1.10 22.25
CA GLY A 423 20.77 2.27 22.95
C GLY A 423 19.75 3.41 22.94
N GLY A 424 19.47 3.99 24.10
CA GLY A 424 18.53 5.10 24.22
C GLY A 424 17.12 4.71 23.78
N LEU A 425 16.64 5.30 22.68
CA LEU A 425 15.29 5.10 22.14
C LEU A 425 15.28 4.35 20.80
N LEU A 426 16.41 3.75 20.42
CA LEU A 426 16.57 2.97 19.19
C LEU A 426 16.48 1.47 19.49
N PHE A 427 15.74 0.75 18.65
CA PHE A 427 15.43 -0.66 18.83
C PHE A 427 15.60 -1.46 17.54
N ARG A 428 15.81 -2.76 17.70
CA ARG A 428 15.90 -3.75 16.63
C ARG A 428 14.84 -4.81 16.85
N ALA A 429 14.05 -5.11 15.83
CA ALA A 429 13.19 -6.28 15.88
C ALA A 429 14.04 -7.55 15.87
N SER A 430 13.63 -8.58 16.61
CA SER A 430 14.41 -9.81 16.77
C SER A 430 14.64 -10.58 15.45
N ASP A 431 13.83 -10.33 14.42
CA ASP A 431 13.96 -10.87 13.07
C ASP A 431 14.86 -10.02 12.14
N ARG A 432 15.54 -9.00 12.67
CA ARG A 432 16.38 -8.06 11.91
C ARG A 432 17.81 -8.04 12.44
N SER A 433 18.73 -7.69 11.54
CA SER A 433 20.13 -7.42 11.86
C SER A 433 20.42 -5.94 12.13
N ALA A 434 19.71 -5.00 11.48
CA ALA A 434 19.93 -3.56 11.58
C ALA A 434 18.86 -2.85 12.44
N PRO A 435 19.15 -1.65 13.00
CA PRO A 435 18.14 -0.82 13.67
C PRO A 435 16.87 -0.72 12.83
N SER A 436 15.72 -1.00 13.45
CA SER A 436 14.46 -1.10 12.72
C SER A 436 13.33 -0.29 13.30
N HIS A 437 13.43 0.16 14.56
CA HIS A 437 12.41 0.97 15.20
C HIS A 437 13.03 2.08 16.04
N VAL A 438 12.37 3.22 16.10
CA VAL A 438 12.76 4.34 16.97
C VAL A 438 11.55 4.91 17.69
N LEU A 439 11.72 5.19 18.98
CA LEU A 439 10.76 5.96 19.77
C LEU A 439 11.14 7.43 19.73
N MET A 440 10.18 8.32 19.48
CA MET A 440 10.45 9.74 19.26
C MET A 440 9.29 10.64 19.68
N GLN A 441 9.60 11.85 20.14
CA GLN A 441 8.58 12.87 20.40
C GLN A 441 8.53 13.85 19.24
N ALA A 442 7.33 14.13 18.76
CA ALA A 442 7.08 15.07 17.69
C ALA A 442 5.87 15.94 18.04
N ASP A 443 6.07 17.26 18.05
CA ASP A 443 5.02 18.23 18.41
C ASP A 443 4.36 17.93 19.77
N GLY A 444 5.15 17.50 20.76
CA GLY A 444 4.69 17.14 22.10
C GLY A 444 3.95 15.79 22.18
N ARG A 445 3.96 14.99 21.12
CA ARG A 445 3.27 13.70 21.04
C ARG A 445 4.27 12.55 21.00
N TYR A 446 3.95 11.47 21.71
CA TYR A 446 4.73 10.23 21.69
C TYR A 446 4.43 9.47 20.40
N MET A 447 5.49 9.15 19.66
CA MET A 447 5.42 8.40 18.41
C MET A 447 6.46 7.29 18.37
N PHE A 448 6.23 6.28 17.55
CA PHE A 448 7.29 5.40 17.11
C PHE A 448 7.23 5.22 15.60
N SER A 449 8.35 4.84 15.00
CA SER A 449 8.42 4.57 13.56
C SER A 449 9.36 3.42 13.25
N ASP A 450 9.04 2.68 12.18
CA ASP A 450 9.92 1.68 11.56
C ASP A 450 10.64 2.23 10.30
N GLY A 451 10.56 3.55 10.08
CA GLY A 451 11.08 4.25 8.90
C GLY A 451 10.14 4.27 7.69
N LEU A 452 9.16 3.36 7.63
CA LEU A 452 8.17 3.23 6.54
C LEU A 452 6.72 3.33 7.04
N HIS A 453 6.53 3.38 8.34
CA HIS A 453 5.28 3.63 9.04
C HIS A 453 5.59 4.43 10.29
N THR A 454 4.71 5.34 10.65
CA THR A 454 4.78 6.10 11.90
C THR A 454 3.48 5.92 12.64
N TYR A 455 3.57 5.74 13.95
CA TYR A 455 2.43 5.59 14.83
C TYR A 455 2.46 6.63 15.94
N GLU A 456 1.29 7.10 16.34
CA GLU A 456 1.09 8.13 17.35
C GLU A 456 0.31 7.56 18.54
N ARG A 457 0.74 7.88 19.76
CA ARG A 457 0.08 7.42 20.98
C ARG A 457 -1.35 7.92 21.06
N ALA A 458 -2.28 7.00 21.24
CA ALA A 458 -3.69 7.28 21.45
C ALA A 458 -4.08 7.18 22.93
N SER A 459 -5.08 7.98 23.31
CA SER A 459 -5.70 7.88 24.63
C SER A 459 -6.43 6.54 24.79
N MET A 460 -6.12 5.79 25.83
CA MET A 460 -6.82 4.54 26.16
C MET A 460 -8.32 4.78 26.35
N LEU A 461 -8.71 5.90 26.98
CA LEU A 461 -10.12 6.25 27.16
C LEU A 461 -10.82 6.43 25.80
N ARG A 462 -10.16 7.12 24.86
CA ARG A 462 -10.69 7.28 23.49
C ARG A 462 -10.89 5.92 22.83
N MET A 463 -9.94 5.00 22.97
CA MET A 463 -10.03 3.65 22.41
C MET A 463 -11.18 2.84 23.03
N LEU A 464 -11.30 2.86 24.36
CA LEU A 464 -12.39 2.19 25.08
C LEU A 464 -13.77 2.72 24.67
N VAL A 465 -13.92 4.03 24.46
CA VAL A 465 -15.17 4.62 23.97
C VAL A 465 -15.48 4.14 22.55
N LEU A 466 -14.50 4.09 21.66
CA LEU A 466 -14.68 3.61 20.29
C LEU A 466 -15.04 2.12 20.25
N TRP A 467 -14.29 1.27 20.96
CA TRP A 467 -14.59 -0.16 21.05
C TRP A 467 -15.93 -0.43 21.73
N GLY A 468 -16.27 0.33 22.77
CA GLY A 468 -17.58 0.28 23.42
C GLY A 468 -18.71 0.64 22.45
N SER A 469 -18.54 1.70 21.66
CA SER A 469 -19.51 2.08 20.62
C SER A 469 -19.69 0.97 19.57
N VAL A 470 -18.61 0.35 19.11
CA VAL A 470 -18.65 -0.78 18.17
C VAL A 470 -19.35 -1.99 18.77
N ALA A 471 -18.96 -2.40 20.00
CA ALA A 471 -19.53 -3.56 20.67
C ALA A 471 -21.03 -3.40 20.92
N LEU A 472 -21.46 -2.22 21.40
CA LEU A 472 -22.87 -1.89 21.60
C LEU A 472 -23.62 -1.87 20.26
N GLY A 473 -23.03 -1.27 19.22
CA GLY A 473 -23.61 -1.23 17.88
C GLY A 473 -23.84 -2.62 17.28
N LEU A 474 -22.82 -3.48 17.34
CA LEU A 474 -22.89 -4.86 16.88
C LEU A 474 -23.93 -5.67 17.67
N ALA A 475 -23.94 -5.55 19.00
CA ALA A 475 -24.94 -6.20 19.83
C ALA A 475 -26.36 -5.73 19.49
N GLY A 476 -26.55 -4.43 19.24
CA GLY A 476 -27.83 -3.86 18.80
C GLY A 476 -28.30 -4.40 17.45
N LEU A 477 -27.42 -4.42 16.44
CA LEU A 477 -27.73 -4.97 15.12
C LEU A 477 -28.01 -6.48 15.17
N LEU A 478 -27.23 -7.23 15.94
CA LEU A 478 -27.44 -8.67 16.13
C LEU A 478 -28.78 -8.95 16.82
N TYR A 479 -29.15 -8.15 17.82
CA TYR A 479 -30.47 -8.24 18.47
C TYR A 479 -31.58 -7.99 17.46
N VAL A 480 -31.50 -6.91 16.67
CA VAL A 480 -32.49 -6.59 15.63
C VAL A 480 -32.65 -7.75 14.65
N LEU A 481 -31.54 -8.35 14.23
CA LEU A 481 -31.55 -9.50 13.33
C LEU A 481 -32.21 -10.73 13.98
N LEU A 482 -31.69 -11.19 15.12
CA LEU A 482 -32.14 -12.45 15.75
C LEU A 482 -33.58 -12.36 16.27
N VAL A 483 -33.91 -11.30 17.01
CA VAL A 483 -35.26 -11.11 17.58
C VAL A 483 -36.26 -10.77 16.48
N GLY A 484 -35.86 -9.96 15.51
CA GLY A 484 -36.69 -9.66 14.34
C GLY A 484 -37.04 -10.92 13.54
N LEU A 485 -36.05 -11.76 13.22
CA LEU A 485 -36.28 -13.04 12.53
C LEU A 485 -37.14 -13.98 13.36
N TRP A 486 -36.90 -14.09 14.66
CA TRP A 486 -37.73 -14.91 15.55
C TRP A 486 -39.19 -14.46 15.58
N ARG A 487 -39.45 -13.14 15.62
CA ARG A 487 -40.81 -12.59 15.52
C ARG A 487 -41.43 -12.84 14.14
N ALA A 488 -40.64 -12.76 13.07
CA ALA A 488 -41.10 -13.04 11.71
C ALA A 488 -41.53 -14.51 11.55
N VAL A 489 -40.70 -15.45 12.00
CA VAL A 489 -40.98 -16.90 11.97
C VAL A 489 -42.23 -17.24 12.77
N ARG A 490 -42.43 -16.61 13.92
CA ARG A 490 -43.64 -16.78 14.75
C ARG A 490 -44.86 -16.01 14.24
N ARG A 491 -44.78 -15.35 13.06
CA ARG A 491 -45.84 -14.49 12.48
C ARG A 491 -46.30 -13.35 13.41
N LYS A 492 -45.41 -12.90 14.30
CA LYS A 492 -45.65 -11.80 15.25
C LYS A 492 -45.14 -10.45 14.75
N LEU A 493 -44.23 -10.44 13.77
CA LEU A 493 -43.68 -9.21 13.19
C LEU A 493 -44.70 -8.54 12.23
N LYS A 494 -45.53 -7.64 12.78
CA LYS A 494 -46.48 -6.84 11.99
C LYS A 494 -45.80 -5.59 11.43
N ARG A 495 -46.38 -4.96 10.39
CA ARG A 495 -45.90 -3.66 9.85
C ARG A 495 -45.88 -2.53 10.89
N SER A 496 -46.68 -2.66 11.96
CA SER A 496 -46.72 -1.74 13.09
C SER A 496 -45.63 -2.00 14.13
N ASP A 497 -44.97 -3.16 14.10
CA ASP A 497 -43.91 -3.54 15.05
C ASP A 497 -42.69 -2.59 14.88
N GLN A 498 -42.08 -2.23 16.00
CA GLN A 498 -40.90 -1.36 16.05
C GLN A 498 -39.66 -1.97 15.40
N LEU A 499 -39.54 -3.30 15.34
CA LEU A 499 -38.44 -3.99 14.67
C LEU A 499 -38.70 -4.26 13.18
N PHE A 500 -39.91 -4.02 12.65
CA PHE A 500 -40.23 -4.35 11.26
C PHE A 500 -39.32 -3.65 10.25
N ALA A 501 -39.23 -2.31 10.32
CA ALA A 501 -38.38 -1.52 9.42
C ALA A 501 -36.87 -1.73 9.70
N PRO A 502 -36.40 -1.72 10.96
CA PRO A 502 -35.02 -2.10 11.29
C PRO A 502 -34.58 -3.45 10.72
N LEU A 503 -35.35 -4.52 10.95
CA LEU A 503 -35.04 -5.85 10.43
C LEU A 503 -34.98 -5.84 8.90
N LEU A 504 -35.98 -5.23 8.25
CA LEU A 504 -36.02 -5.14 6.79
C LEU A 504 -34.77 -4.43 6.25
N SER A 505 -34.31 -3.36 6.89
CA SER A 505 -33.11 -2.63 6.49
C SER A 505 -31.82 -3.45 6.67
N VAL A 506 -31.70 -4.24 7.74
CA VAL A 506 -30.56 -5.14 7.96
C VAL A 506 -30.55 -6.28 6.94
N VAL A 507 -31.70 -6.90 6.68
CA VAL A 507 -31.82 -7.96 5.67
C VAL A 507 -31.58 -7.40 4.26
N ALA A 508 -31.95 -6.14 4.01
CA ALA A 508 -31.70 -5.48 2.72
C ALA A 508 -30.20 -5.30 2.40
N LEU A 509 -29.30 -5.44 3.37
CA LEU A 509 -27.85 -5.48 3.13
C LEU A 509 -27.43 -6.66 2.25
N LEU A 510 -28.27 -7.69 2.11
CA LEU A 510 -28.05 -8.80 1.20
C LEU A 510 -28.41 -8.47 -0.26
N LEU A 511 -29.16 -7.39 -0.52
CA LEU A 511 -29.62 -7.05 -1.88
C LEU A 511 -28.47 -6.72 -2.86
N PRO A 512 -27.38 -6.02 -2.46
CA PRO A 512 -26.25 -5.78 -3.36
C PRO A 512 -25.43 -7.05 -3.65
N VAL A 513 -25.49 -8.08 -2.80
CA VAL A 513 -24.58 -9.25 -2.86
C VAL A 513 -24.63 -9.98 -4.20
N PRO A 514 -25.79 -10.36 -4.77
CA PRO A 514 -25.82 -11.00 -6.09
C PRO A 514 -25.18 -10.14 -7.17
N PHE A 515 -25.35 -8.82 -7.12
CA PHE A 515 -24.76 -7.93 -8.11
C PHE A 515 -23.23 -7.85 -7.97
N PHE A 516 -22.70 -7.86 -6.74
CA PHE A 516 -21.24 -7.93 -6.54
C PHE A 516 -20.65 -9.26 -6.97
N VAL A 517 -21.35 -10.39 -6.75
CA VAL A 517 -20.88 -11.72 -7.16
C VAL A 517 -20.68 -11.82 -8.68
N PHE A 518 -21.54 -11.17 -9.47
CA PHE A 518 -21.42 -11.17 -10.93
C PHE A 518 -20.65 -9.98 -11.50
N GLN A 519 -20.23 -9.03 -10.65
CA GLN A 519 -19.44 -7.88 -11.06
C GLN A 519 -17.95 -8.21 -10.94
N SER A 520 -17.15 -7.73 -11.91
CA SER A 520 -15.70 -7.70 -11.71
C SER A 520 -15.35 -6.80 -10.51
N PHE A 521 -14.46 -7.28 -9.65
CA PHE A 521 -13.93 -6.49 -8.54
C PHE A 521 -13.18 -5.23 -9.03
N LEU A 522 -12.70 -5.22 -10.29
CA LEU A 522 -12.11 -4.03 -10.94
C LEU A 522 -13.10 -2.89 -11.14
N ARG A 523 -14.40 -3.11 -10.88
CA ARG A 523 -15.45 -2.09 -10.95
C ARG A 523 -15.96 -1.67 -9.57
N LEU A 524 -15.27 -2.04 -8.48
CA LEU A 524 -15.70 -1.70 -7.11
C LEU A 524 -15.81 -0.19 -6.90
N GLY A 525 -14.90 0.59 -7.49
CA GLY A 525 -14.91 2.05 -7.45
C GLY A 525 -15.75 2.71 -8.54
N ASP A 526 -16.41 1.94 -9.41
CA ASP A 526 -17.33 2.48 -10.42
C ASP A 526 -18.74 2.68 -9.86
N VAL A 527 -19.48 3.61 -10.47
CA VAL A 527 -20.94 3.68 -10.29
C VAL A 527 -21.57 2.50 -11.05
N THR A 528 -22.10 1.53 -10.31
CA THR A 528 -22.77 0.33 -10.81
C THR A 528 -24.08 0.11 -10.06
N MET A 529 -24.91 -0.82 -10.53
CA MET A 529 -26.11 -1.21 -9.78
C MET A 529 -25.75 -1.73 -8.38
N ALA A 530 -24.68 -2.52 -8.25
CA ALA A 530 -24.22 -3.07 -6.97
C ALA A 530 -23.83 -1.95 -5.99
N SER A 531 -22.99 -1.00 -6.43
CA SER A 531 -22.52 0.08 -5.58
C SER A 531 -23.63 1.07 -5.24
N VAL A 532 -24.53 1.38 -6.18
CA VAL A 532 -25.69 2.25 -5.93
C VAL A 532 -26.65 1.62 -4.92
N LEU A 533 -26.97 0.33 -5.09
CA LEU A 533 -27.78 -0.40 -4.12
C LEU A 533 -27.13 -0.41 -2.75
N LEU A 534 -25.81 -0.67 -2.67
CA LEU A 534 -25.06 -0.63 -1.41
C LEU A 534 -25.18 0.74 -0.72
N ALA A 535 -24.99 1.84 -1.45
CA ALA A 535 -25.14 3.19 -0.93
C ALA A 535 -26.57 3.45 -0.40
N ILE A 536 -27.59 3.01 -1.13
CA ILE A 536 -28.99 3.16 -0.73
C ILE A 536 -29.29 2.37 0.56
N VAL A 537 -28.96 1.07 0.60
CA VAL A 537 -29.32 0.21 1.74
C VAL A 537 -28.56 0.61 2.99
N THR A 538 -27.30 1.01 2.86
CA THR A 538 -26.48 1.47 4.00
C THR A 538 -26.90 2.86 4.48
N GLY A 539 -27.30 3.76 3.58
CA GLY A 539 -27.89 5.06 3.93
C GLY A 539 -29.26 4.94 4.61
N ALA A 540 -30.03 3.90 4.30
CA ALA A 540 -31.33 3.65 4.91
C ALA A 540 -31.25 3.11 6.35
N LEU A 541 -30.15 2.45 6.74
CA LEU A 541 -29.96 1.86 8.07
C LEU A 541 -30.23 2.84 9.23
N PRO A 542 -29.55 4.01 9.33
CA PRO A 542 -29.80 4.92 10.45
C PRO A 542 -31.23 5.44 10.47
N LEU A 543 -31.86 5.66 9.32
CA LEU A 543 -33.25 6.10 9.21
C LEU A 543 -34.22 5.02 9.72
N ALA A 544 -33.97 3.76 9.39
CA ALA A 544 -34.78 2.64 9.85
C ALA A 544 -34.66 2.43 11.37
N MET A 545 -33.45 2.53 11.93
CA MET A 545 -33.23 2.44 13.39
C MET A 545 -33.92 3.58 14.13
N ALA A 546 -33.81 4.82 13.63
CA ALA A 546 -34.49 5.98 14.19
C ALA A 546 -36.02 5.83 14.13
N PHE A 547 -36.56 5.32 13.03
CA PHE A 547 -37.99 5.04 12.89
C PHE A 547 -38.49 3.99 13.90
N GLY A 548 -37.76 2.89 14.07
CA GLY A 548 -38.06 1.88 15.09
C GLY A 548 -38.04 2.47 16.50
N LEU A 549 -37.04 3.28 16.82
CA LEU A 549 -36.90 3.92 18.13
C LEU A 549 -38.04 4.90 18.41
N ALA A 550 -38.48 5.67 17.41
CA ALA A 550 -39.63 6.55 17.50
C ALA A 550 -40.93 5.77 17.79
N ARG A 551 -41.07 4.55 17.27
CA ARG A 551 -42.21 3.68 17.60
C ARG A 551 -42.15 3.13 19.02
N CYS A 552 -40.98 2.71 19.49
CA CYS A 552 -40.79 2.33 20.89
C CYS A 552 -41.23 3.47 21.83
N TRP A 553 -40.87 4.71 21.51
CA TRP A 553 -41.24 5.88 22.31
C TRP A 553 -42.77 6.10 22.35
N ARG A 554 -43.46 5.98 21.20
CA ARG A 554 -44.91 6.14 21.10
C ARG A 554 -45.69 5.00 21.78
N GLY A 555 -45.14 3.80 21.86
CA GLY A 555 -45.76 2.59 22.42
C GLY A 555 -45.38 2.26 23.87
N ARG A 556 -44.70 3.18 24.59
CA ARG A 556 -44.02 2.93 25.88
C ARG A 556 -44.84 2.26 26.99
N LEU A 557 -46.16 2.34 26.95
CA LEU A 557 -47.06 1.78 27.98
C LEU A 557 -47.52 0.33 27.72
N GLN A 558 -47.20 -0.27 26.57
CA GLN A 558 -47.76 -1.57 26.14
C GLN A 558 -46.72 -2.70 25.91
N ALA A 559 -45.43 -2.47 26.22
CA ALA A 559 -44.38 -3.43 25.91
C ALA A 559 -44.32 -4.63 26.87
N HIS A 560 -44.35 -5.87 26.33
CA HIS A 560 -44.27 -7.11 27.11
C HIS A 560 -43.06 -7.98 26.72
N GLY A 561 -42.47 -8.68 27.69
CA GLY A 561 -41.36 -9.60 27.45
C GLY A 561 -40.12 -8.92 26.83
N LEU A 562 -39.61 -9.47 25.72
CA LEU A 562 -38.41 -8.97 25.03
C LEU A 562 -38.59 -7.56 24.45
N GLU A 563 -39.82 -7.12 24.17
CA GLU A 563 -40.11 -5.79 23.58
C GLU A 563 -39.60 -4.62 24.43
N LYS A 564 -39.41 -4.85 25.74
CA LYS A 564 -38.84 -3.86 26.68
C LYS A 564 -37.38 -3.52 26.36
N PHE A 565 -36.67 -4.39 25.65
CA PHE A 565 -35.26 -4.22 25.30
C PHE A 565 -35.06 -3.67 23.88
N ASP A 566 -36.11 -3.63 23.05
CA ASP A 566 -36.02 -3.19 21.64
C ASP A 566 -35.44 -1.76 21.53
N TRP A 567 -35.85 -0.85 22.41
CA TRP A 567 -35.35 0.53 22.38
C TRP A 567 -33.85 0.62 22.71
N ILE A 568 -33.33 -0.25 23.58
CA ILE A 568 -31.91 -0.29 23.93
C ILE A 568 -31.10 -0.76 22.73
N ALA A 569 -31.52 -1.86 22.10
CA ALA A 569 -30.86 -2.41 20.92
C ALA A 569 -30.87 -1.42 19.74
N LEU A 570 -32.02 -0.78 19.48
CA LEU A 570 -32.16 0.22 18.42
C LEU A 570 -31.32 1.47 18.69
N LEU A 571 -31.26 1.94 19.94
CA LEU A 571 -30.41 3.07 20.31
C LEU A 571 -28.92 2.72 20.17
N ALA A 572 -28.52 1.53 20.60
CA ALA A 572 -27.15 1.05 20.49
C ALA A 572 -26.70 0.89 19.03
N ALA A 573 -27.57 0.37 18.17
CA ALA A 573 -27.33 0.30 16.72
C ALA A 573 -27.29 1.71 16.08
N LEU A 574 -28.27 2.56 16.38
CA LEU A 574 -28.37 3.90 15.82
C LEU A 574 -27.15 4.76 16.16
N GLN A 575 -26.67 4.74 17.41
CA GLN A 575 -25.49 5.54 17.78
C GLN A 575 -24.28 5.13 16.93
N TRP A 576 -24.06 3.83 16.73
CA TRP A 576 -22.91 3.37 15.96
C TRP A 576 -23.01 3.75 14.49
N LEU A 577 -24.20 3.61 13.90
CA LEU A 577 -24.46 4.05 12.53
C LEU A 577 -24.25 5.57 12.36
N LEU A 578 -24.62 6.38 13.36
CA LEU A 578 -24.35 7.81 13.35
C LEU A 578 -22.85 8.12 13.48
N VAL A 579 -22.09 7.34 14.27
CA VAL A 579 -20.62 7.44 14.29
C VAL A 579 -20.05 7.15 12.90
N LEU A 580 -20.46 6.05 12.26
CA LEU A 580 -19.99 5.72 10.92
C LEU A 580 -20.34 6.82 9.89
N ALA A 581 -21.55 7.39 9.98
CA ALA A 581 -21.96 8.51 9.12
C ALA A 581 -21.14 9.77 9.36
N TRP A 582 -20.83 10.10 10.63
CA TRP A 582 -19.96 11.23 10.99
C TRP A 582 -18.56 11.11 10.38
N TRP A 583 -18.03 9.89 10.31
CA TRP A 583 -16.74 9.58 9.70
C TRP A 583 -16.80 9.39 8.18
N GLY A 584 -17.96 9.62 7.55
CA GLY A 584 -18.13 9.50 6.10
C GLY A 584 -18.18 8.06 5.57
N LEU A 585 -18.33 7.06 6.46
CA LEU A 585 -18.48 5.65 6.10
C LEU A 585 -19.93 5.25 5.83
N LEU A 586 -20.91 6.12 6.13
CA LEU A 586 -22.31 5.91 5.78
C LEU A 586 -22.92 7.15 5.11
N PRO A 587 -23.65 6.99 3.98
CA PRO A 587 -23.78 5.76 3.18
C PRO A 587 -22.44 5.28 2.61
N LEU A 588 -22.30 3.97 2.34
CA LEU A 588 -21.11 3.42 1.68
C LEU A 588 -21.14 3.78 0.19
N VAL A 589 -20.45 4.85 -0.18
CA VAL A 589 -20.34 5.35 -1.56
C VAL A 589 -18.99 4.95 -2.14
N LEU A 590 -18.88 3.73 -2.68
CA LEU A 590 -17.59 3.16 -3.12
C LEU A 590 -16.86 4.00 -4.18
N TRP A 591 -17.58 4.75 -5.01
CA TRP A 591 -16.99 5.64 -6.02
C TRP A 591 -16.51 7.00 -5.46
N GLN A 592 -16.61 7.21 -4.15
CA GLN A 592 -16.07 8.37 -3.43
C GLN A 592 -15.08 7.97 -2.32
N LEU A 593 -15.07 6.69 -1.93
CA LEU A 593 -14.22 6.12 -0.88
C LEU A 593 -12.75 5.99 -1.29
#